data_AF-A0A2H5F5V3-F1
#
_entry.id   AF-A0A2H5F5V3-F1
#
_cell.length_a   1.000
_cell.length_b   1.000
_cell.length_c   1.000
_cell.angle_alpha   90.00
_cell.angle_beta   90.00
_cell.angle_gamma   90.00
#
_symmetry.space_group_name_H-M   'P 1'
#
loop_
_entity.id
_entity.type
_entity.pdbx_description
1 polymer ?
#
loop_
_entity_poly.entity_id
_entity_poly.type
_entity_poly.pdbx_seq_one_letter_code
_entity_poly.pdbx_strand_id
1 'polypeptide(L)'
;MALIYPINFVGYDEWMQSGYDPRLSQGEVITRDGEVIGSWRVVGDDPDDECSGGRFEFTASGDDAAKFTEDFALLDIRMSRGLALSNLNRTIREWYESNNPEFSF
;
A
#
# COMPACT_ATOMS: atom_id res chain seq x y z
N MET A 1 4.33 14.46 -11.18
CA MET A 1 3.49 14.27 -9.97
C MET A 1 4.11 15.04 -8.83
N ALA A 2 3.31 15.74 -8.01
CA ALA A 2 3.81 16.29 -6.75
C ALA A 2 3.63 15.20 -5.69
N LEU A 3 4.72 14.72 -5.11
CA LEU A 3 4.70 13.74 -4.02
C LEU A 3 4.51 14.52 -2.72
N ILE A 4 3.32 14.39 -2.13
CA ILE A 4 2.90 15.23 -1.00
C ILE A 4 3.11 14.49 0.33
N TYR A 5 3.05 13.15 0.29
CA TYR A 5 3.21 12.31 1.46
C TYR A 5 4.66 11.86 1.63
N PRO A 6 5.10 11.56 2.86
CA PRO A 6 6.40 10.94 3.12
C PRO A 6 6.59 9.64 2.33
N ILE A 7 5.53 8.84 2.22
CA ILE A 7 5.45 7.59 1.47
C ILE A 7 4.20 7.62 0.59
N ASN A 8 4.36 7.36 -0.70
CA ASN A 8 3.32 7.46 -1.72
C ASN A 8 3.15 6.12 -2.43
N PHE A 9 1.89 5.71 -2.63
CA PHE A 9 1.52 4.46 -3.31
C PHE A 9 1.13 4.80 -4.75
N VAL A 10 2.05 4.59 -5.69
CA VAL A 10 1.83 4.90 -7.11
C VAL A 10 0.74 4.00 -7.67
N GLY A 11 -0.22 4.56 -8.40
CA GLY A 11 -1.33 3.82 -9.01
C GLY A 11 -2.51 3.53 -8.06
N TYR A 12 -2.39 3.84 -6.75
CA TYR A 12 -3.46 3.56 -5.78
C TYR A 12 -4.74 4.35 -6.09
N ASP A 13 -4.63 5.65 -6.40
CA ASP A 13 -5.78 6.46 -6.81
C ASP A 13 -6.44 5.96 -8.09
N GLU A 14 -5.63 5.49 -9.06
CA GLU A 14 -6.14 4.92 -10.30
C GLU A 14 -6.90 3.62 -10.05
N TRP A 15 -6.35 2.73 -9.20
CA TRP A 15 -7.02 1.52 -8.76
C TRP A 15 -8.37 1.83 -8.08
N MET A 16 -8.42 2.80 -7.16
CA MET A 16 -9.67 3.22 -6.53
C MET A 16 -10.68 3.78 -7.54
N GLN A 17 -10.23 4.63 -8.49
CA GLN A 17 -11.08 5.26 -9.50
C GLN A 17 -11.60 4.25 -10.53
N SER A 18 -10.87 3.17 -10.78
CA SER A 18 -11.29 2.08 -11.67
C SER A 18 -12.42 1.21 -11.10
N GLY A 19 -12.80 1.42 -9.83
CA GLY A 19 -13.71 0.51 -9.14
C GLY A 19 -13.01 -0.75 -8.63
N TYR A 20 -11.71 -0.63 -8.29
CA TYR A 20 -10.87 -1.72 -7.77
C TYR A 20 -10.53 -2.81 -8.80
N ASP A 21 -10.24 -2.44 -10.05
CA ASP A 21 -9.82 -3.38 -11.10
C ASP A 21 -8.59 -4.20 -10.64
N PRO A 22 -8.67 -5.55 -10.59
CA PRO A 22 -7.56 -6.40 -10.15
C PRO A 22 -6.29 -6.26 -10.98
N ARG A 23 -6.38 -5.72 -12.21
CA ARG A 23 -5.20 -5.46 -13.06
C ARG A 23 -4.39 -4.25 -12.59
N LEU A 24 -5.03 -3.38 -11.81
CA LEU A 24 -4.46 -2.14 -11.26
C LEU A 24 -4.16 -2.26 -9.77
N SER A 25 -4.36 -3.43 -9.16
CA SER A 25 -4.21 -3.66 -7.72
C SER A 25 -2.75 -3.77 -7.25
N GLN A 26 -1.83 -3.07 -7.92
CA GLN A 26 -0.40 -3.09 -7.63
C GLN A 26 0.30 -1.82 -8.14
N GLY A 27 1.45 -1.50 -7.55
CA GLY A 27 2.29 -0.40 -8.01
C GLY A 27 3.53 -0.19 -7.16
N GLU A 28 4.27 0.88 -7.44
CA GLU A 28 5.48 1.26 -6.70
C GLU A 28 5.14 2.00 -5.42
N VAL A 29 5.99 1.86 -4.41
CA VAL A 29 5.98 2.68 -3.20
C VAL A 29 7.20 3.58 -3.23
N ILE A 30 6.95 4.90 -3.21
CA ILE A 30 7.99 5.91 -3.40
C ILE A 30 8.01 6.95 -2.28
N THR A 31 9.21 7.39 -1.88
CA THR A 31 9.38 8.48 -0.92
C THR A 31 8.95 9.80 -1.53
N ARG A 32 8.82 10.83 -0.69
CA ARG A 32 8.58 12.21 -1.15
C ARG A 32 9.65 12.72 -2.13
N ASP A 33 10.88 12.25 -1.98
CA ASP A 33 12.03 12.63 -2.81
C ASP A 33 12.10 11.84 -4.13
N GLY A 34 11.17 10.91 -4.35
CA GLY A 34 11.07 10.10 -5.56
C GLY A 34 11.91 8.83 -5.54
N GLU A 35 12.41 8.42 -4.38
CA GLU A 35 13.11 7.14 -4.23
C GLU A 35 12.11 5.98 -4.21
N VAL A 36 12.36 4.95 -5.01
CA VAL A 36 11.56 3.72 -5.01
C VAL A 36 12.06 2.78 -3.92
N ILE A 37 11.22 2.54 -2.91
CA ILE A 37 11.57 1.75 -1.72
C ILE A 37 10.93 0.36 -1.72
N GLY A 38 10.04 0.09 -2.68
CA GLY A 38 9.40 -1.20 -2.84
C GLY A 38 8.17 -1.14 -3.73
N SER A 39 7.34 -2.18 -3.63
CA SER A 39 6.08 -2.29 -4.36
C SER A 39 4.95 -2.65 -3.41
N TRP A 40 3.76 -2.14 -3.70
CA TRP A 40 2.52 -2.53 -3.05
C TRP A 40 1.68 -3.38 -3.98
N ARG A 41 0.85 -4.25 -3.41
CA ARG A 41 -0.24 -4.93 -4.11
C ARG A 41 -1.40 -5.25 -3.18
N VAL A 42 -2.55 -5.57 -3.75
CA VAL A 42 -3.69 -6.13 -3.04
C VAL A 42 -3.92 -7.56 -3.51
N VAL A 43 -4.02 -8.48 -2.55
CA VAL A 43 -4.29 -9.89 -2.77
C VAL A 43 -5.57 -10.30 -2.05
N GLY A 44 -6.26 -11.32 -2.56
CA GLY A 44 -7.48 -11.87 -1.96
C GLY A 44 -8.73 -11.03 -2.15
N ASP A 45 -8.65 -9.87 -2.82
CA ASP A 45 -9.81 -9.07 -3.24
C ASP A 45 -10.45 -9.80 -4.44
N ASP A 46 -11.43 -10.66 -4.17
CA ASP A 46 -12.20 -11.37 -5.18
C ASP A 46 -13.45 -10.52 -5.53
N PRO A 47 -13.54 -9.98 -6.75
CA PRO A 47 -14.64 -9.09 -7.14
C PRO A 47 -15.98 -9.82 -7.32
N ASP A 48 -15.98 -11.14 -7.43
CA ASP A 48 -17.19 -11.98 -7.56
C ASP A 48 -17.65 -12.54 -6.20
N ASP A 49 -16.81 -12.45 -5.16
CA ASP A 49 -17.16 -12.82 -3.79
C ASP A 49 -17.35 -11.57 -2.92
N GLU A 50 -18.60 -11.11 -2.86
CA GLU A 50 -19.04 -10.02 -1.98
C GLU A 50 -18.77 -10.27 -0.48
N CYS A 51 -18.26 -11.45 -0.09
CA CYS A 51 -17.89 -11.81 1.28
C CYS A 51 -16.37 -11.86 1.54
N SER A 52 -15.52 -11.71 0.53
CA SER A 52 -14.07 -11.80 0.69
C SER A 52 -13.44 -10.44 1.02
N GLY A 53 -12.78 -10.35 2.18
CA GLY A 53 -11.89 -9.23 2.49
C GLY A 53 -10.65 -9.24 1.60
N GLY A 54 -9.76 -8.28 1.77
CA GLY A 54 -8.49 -8.25 1.03
C GLY A 54 -7.31 -7.94 1.94
N ARG A 55 -6.11 -8.04 1.38
CA ARG A 55 -4.87 -7.76 2.08
C ARG A 55 -4.00 -6.86 1.24
N PHE A 56 -3.55 -5.76 1.84
CA PHE A 56 -2.44 -5.01 1.29
C PHE A 56 -1.13 -5.71 1.63
N GLU A 57 -0.25 -5.81 0.64
CA GLU A 57 1.10 -6.32 0.82
C GLU A 57 2.10 -5.28 0.36
N PHE A 58 3.14 -5.08 1.16
CA PHE A 58 4.32 -4.32 0.79
C PHE A 58 5.51 -5.24 0.68
N THR A 59 6.22 -5.18 -0.44
CA THR A 59 7.49 -5.87 -0.67
C THR A 59 8.58 -4.81 -0.81
N ALA A 60 9.60 -4.85 0.03
CA ALA A 60 10.71 -3.91 -0.07
C ALA A 60 11.51 -4.14 -1.35
N SER A 61 12.12 -3.08 -1.88
CA SER A 61 12.97 -3.19 -3.06
C SER A 61 14.12 -4.17 -2.80
N GLY A 62 14.23 -5.20 -3.64
CA GLY A 62 15.21 -6.28 -3.49
C GLY A 62 14.78 -7.46 -2.63
N ASP A 63 13.61 -7.43 -1.99
CA ASP A 63 13.01 -8.57 -1.31
C ASP A 63 12.12 -9.38 -2.28
N ASP A 64 12.10 -10.71 -2.15
CA ASP A 64 11.23 -11.60 -2.94
C ASP A 64 9.86 -11.87 -2.29
N ALA A 65 9.67 -11.44 -1.04
CA ALA A 65 8.47 -11.72 -0.24
C ALA A 65 7.91 -10.47 0.43
N ALA A 66 6.60 -10.50 0.68
CA ALA A 66 5.92 -9.43 1.40
C ALA A 66 6.55 -9.22 2.78
N LYS A 67 7.04 -8.00 3.01
CA LYS A 67 7.65 -7.57 4.27
C LYS A 67 6.59 -7.16 5.29
N PHE A 68 5.57 -6.44 4.82
CA PHE A 68 4.44 -6.00 5.65
C PHE A 68 3.13 -6.36 4.97
N THR A 69 2.15 -6.73 5.78
CA THR A 69 0.81 -7.06 5.32
C THR A 69 -0.23 -6.47 6.25
N GLU A 70 -1.29 -5.89 5.69
CA GLU A 70 -2.43 -5.40 6.45
C GLU A 70 -3.72 -5.94 5.82
N ASP A 71 -4.47 -6.71 6.59
CA ASP A 71 -5.77 -7.24 6.20
C ASP A 71 -6.86 -6.18 6.41
N PHE A 72 -7.82 -6.10 5.49
CA PHE A 72 -9.03 -5.30 5.64
C PHE A 72 -10.27 -6.19 5.52
N ALA A 73 -11.16 -6.04 6.50
CA ALA A 73 -12.38 -6.84 6.61
C ALA A 73 -13.57 -6.21 5.86
N LEU A 74 -14.56 -7.03 5.55
CA LEU A 74 -15.76 -6.67 4.79
C LEU A 74 -16.66 -5.61 5.48
N LEU A 75 -16.72 -5.59 6.82
CA LEU A 75 -17.57 -4.65 7.56
C LEU A 75 -17.03 -3.23 7.42
N ASP A 76 -17.79 -2.40 6.70
CA ASP A 76 -17.40 -1.05 6.27
C ASP A 76 -16.10 -1.06 5.45
N ILE A 77 -16.09 -1.80 4.34
CA ILE A 77 -14.95 -1.92 3.39
C ILE A 77 -14.19 -0.61 3.16
N ARG A 78 -14.89 0.53 3.09
CA ARG A 78 -14.24 1.83 2.90
C ARG A 78 -13.44 2.26 4.13
N MET A 79 -14.03 2.16 5.34
CA MET A 79 -13.31 2.44 6.58
C MET A 79 -12.20 1.43 6.86
N SER A 80 -12.46 0.13 6.68
CA SER A 80 -11.48 -0.94 6.96
C SER A 80 -10.29 -0.87 6.00
N ARG A 81 -10.51 -0.64 4.70
CA ARG A 81 -9.46 -0.44 3.70
C ARG A 81 -8.64 0.83 3.97
N GLY A 82 -9.31 1.92 4.32
CA GLY A 82 -8.64 3.17 4.70
C GLY A 82 -7.77 3.02 5.95
N LEU A 83 -8.25 2.28 6.96
CA LEU A 83 -7.49 1.97 8.17
C LEU A 83 -6.29 1.07 7.88
N ALA A 84 -6.48 -0.01 7.12
CA ALA A 84 -5.40 -0.92 6.73
C ALA A 84 -4.31 -0.19 5.94
N LEU A 85 -4.69 0.67 4.98
CA LEU A 85 -3.72 1.48 4.24
C LEU A 85 -2.98 2.47 5.16
N SER A 86 -3.69 3.10 6.09
CA SER A 86 -3.07 4.04 7.04
C SER A 86 -2.07 3.35 7.96
N ASN A 87 -2.41 2.15 8.45
CA ASN A 87 -1.50 1.32 9.24
C ASN A 87 -0.28 0.92 8.41
N LEU A 88 -0.49 0.43 7.18
CA LEU A 88 0.58 0.00 6.29
C LEU A 88 1.52 1.16 5.98
N ASN A 89 0.99 2.34 5.66
CA ASN A 89 1.78 3.53 5.39
C ASN A 89 2.64 3.92 6.61
N ARG A 90 2.06 3.93 7.81
CA ARG A 90 2.80 4.18 9.05
C ARG A 90 3.92 3.16 9.26
N THR A 91 3.63 1.87 9.13
CA THR A 91 4.62 0.79 9.31
C THR A 91 5.77 0.90 8.31
N ILE A 92 5.47 1.17 7.02
CA ILE A 92 6.51 1.37 6.00
C ILE A 92 7.35 2.61 6.33
N ARG A 93 6.72 3.71 6.73
CA ARG A 93 7.41 4.95 7.10
C ARG A 93 8.38 4.71 8.27
N GLU A 94 7.89 4.15 9.37
CA GLU A 94 8.69 3.88 10.57
C GLU A 94 9.86 2.94 10.24
N TRP A 95 9.61 1.90 9.43
CA TRP A 95 10.65 1.02 8.93
C TRP A 95 11.70 1.78 8.10
N TYR A 96 11.26 2.61 7.14
CA TYR A 96 12.16 3.35 6.28
C TYR A 96 13.04 4.34 7.06
N GLU A 97 12.44 5.12 7.97
CA GLU A 97 13.15 6.09 8.83
C GLU A 97 14.14 5.39 9.77
N SER A 98 13.79 4.22 10.32
CA SER A 98 14.69 3.44 11.18
C SER A 98 15.91 2.89 10.43
N ASN A 99 15.78 2.63 9.12
CA ASN A 99 16.90 2.15 8.29
C ASN A 99 17.67 3.31 7.64
N ASN A 100 17.06 4.51 7.59
CA ASN A 100 17.61 5.70 6.97
C ASN A 100 17.44 6.92 7.91
N PRO A 101 18.18 7.00 9.01
CA PRO A 101 17.99 8.02 10.05
C PRO A 101 18.28 9.45 9.58
N GLU A 102 18.96 9.61 8.45
CA GLU A 102 19.16 10.90 7.79
C GLU A 102 17.89 11.42 7.07
N PHE A 103 16.90 10.55 6.85
CA PHE A 103 15.60 10.86 6.26
C PHE A 103 14.51 10.78 7.34
N SER A 104 14.51 11.73 8.28
CA SER A 104 13.40 11.92 9.21
C SER A 104 12.51 13.06 8.69
N PHE A 105 11.25 12.76 8.39
CA PHE A 105 10.28 13.69 7.80
C PHE A 105 9.57 14.56 8.83
#